data_AF-A0A5A9PKT7-F1
#
_entry.id   AF-A0A5A9PKT7-F1
#
_cell.length_a   1.000
_cell.length_b   1.000
_cell.length_c   1.000
_cell.angle_alpha   90.00
_cell.angle_beta   90.00
_cell.angle_gamma   90.00
#
_symmetry.space_group_name_H-M   'P 1'
#
loop_
_entity.id
_entity.type
_entity.pdbx_description
1 polymer ?
#
loop_
_entity_poly.entity_id
_entity_poly.type
_entity_poly.pdbx_seq_one_letter_code
_entity_poly.pdbx_strand_id
1 'polypeptide(L)'
;MADKPDINEISQFDKTKLKKTETQEKNTLPTKENMELDSAMPQLYKLFSLVATIGATSAGVERSFSCLERLKSYTRNTMGQGRLSSLALLAIERTLVKSLEKTPSWYDRVTEHFLEKERRAEFTYK
;
A
#
# COMPACT_ATOMS: atom_id res chain seq x y z
N MET A 1 18.01 21.08 23.85
CA MET A 1 17.07 21.63 22.86
C MET A 1 17.37 20.95 21.54
N ALA A 2 16.39 20.36 20.87
CA ALA A 2 16.61 19.68 19.59
C ALA A 2 16.59 20.72 18.47
N ASP A 3 17.71 20.85 17.75
CA ASP A 3 17.76 21.62 16.51
C ASP A 3 16.72 21.07 15.54
N LYS A 4 15.80 21.93 15.13
CA LYS A 4 14.81 21.59 14.10
C LYS A 4 15.51 21.61 12.75
N PRO A 5 15.32 20.59 11.89
CA PRO A 5 15.90 20.60 10.56
C PRO A 5 15.33 21.76 9.73
N ASP A 6 16.21 22.50 9.05
CA ASP A 6 15.83 23.62 8.20
C ASP A 6 15.14 23.11 6.92
N ILE A 7 13.87 23.46 6.77
CA ILE A 7 13.00 23.01 5.66
C ILE A 7 13.27 23.83 4.39
N ASN A 8 13.93 24.99 4.51
CA ASN A 8 14.19 25.87 3.38
C ASN A 8 15.14 25.23 2.35
N GLU A 9 16.10 24.42 2.79
CA GLU A 9 17.05 23.72 1.92
C GLU A 9 16.37 22.74 0.95
N ILE A 10 15.25 22.14 1.36
CA ILE A 10 14.49 21.18 0.54
C ILE A 10 13.76 21.91 -0.60
N SER A 11 13.30 23.13 -0.37
CA SER A 11 12.58 23.93 -1.38
C SER A 11 13.51 24.46 -2.48
N GLN A 12 14.80 24.65 -2.17
CA GLN A 12 15.83 25.13 -3.10
C GLN A 12 16.61 23.98 -3.75
N PHE A 13 16.29 22.73 -3.43
CA PHE A 13 17.03 21.58 -3.94
C PHE A 13 16.79 21.37 -5.43
N ASP A 14 17.84 21.60 -6.22
CA ASP A 14 17.82 21.44 -7.67
C ASP A 14 18.07 19.99 -8.08
N LYS A 15 17.01 19.32 -8.52
CA LYS A 15 17.04 17.92 -8.97
C LYS A 15 17.96 17.70 -10.18
N THR A 16 18.31 18.73 -10.93
CA THR A 16 19.20 18.60 -12.10
C THR A 16 20.67 18.41 -11.72
N LYS A 17 21.06 18.73 -10.48
CA LYS A 17 22.40 18.50 -9.92
C LYS A 17 22.62 17.07 -9.44
N LEU A 18 21.56 16.24 -9.44
CA LEU A 18 21.68 14.82 -9.12
C LEU A 18 22.44 14.10 -10.25
N LYS A 19 23.46 13.31 -9.88
CA LYS A 19 24.16 12.45 -10.82
C LYS A 19 23.18 11.45 -11.43
N LYS A 20 23.06 11.44 -12.75
CA LYS A 20 22.30 10.41 -13.47
C LYS A 20 22.94 9.06 -13.14
N THR A 21 22.16 8.21 -12.48
CA THR A 21 22.59 6.87 -12.07
C THR A 21 21.61 5.90 -12.70
N GLU A 22 22.09 5.10 -13.65
CA GLU A 22 21.32 3.98 -14.18
C GLU A 22 21.26 2.90 -13.09
N THR A 23 20.10 2.78 -12.46
CA THR A 23 19.87 1.73 -11.46
C THR A 23 19.56 0.45 -12.20
N GLN A 24 20.51 -0.49 -12.24
CA GLN A 24 20.28 -1.83 -12.74
C GLN A 24 19.42 -2.60 -11.71
N GLU A 25 18.16 -2.84 -12.06
CA GLU A 25 17.23 -3.64 -11.25
C GLU A 25 17.65 -5.12 -11.33
N LYS A 26 18.42 -5.59 -10.35
CA LYS A 26 18.90 -6.99 -10.29
C LYS A 26 17.81 -8.04 -9.98
N ASN A 27 16.56 -7.61 -9.81
CA ASN A 27 15.43 -8.48 -9.46
C ASN A 27 14.41 -8.54 -10.62
N THR A 28 14.89 -8.74 -11.85
CA THR A 28 13.96 -9.06 -12.95
C THR A 28 13.33 -10.42 -12.67
N LEU A 29 11.99 -10.47 -12.67
CA LEU A 29 11.29 -11.76 -12.61
C LEU A 29 11.78 -12.64 -13.77
N PRO A 30 11.94 -13.96 -13.55
CA PRO A 30 12.35 -14.86 -14.62
C PRO A 30 11.37 -14.75 -15.80
N THR A 31 11.87 -14.24 -16.92
CA THR A 31 11.11 -14.07 -18.17
C THR A 31 10.79 -15.43 -18.78
N LYS A 32 9.75 -15.46 -19.63
CA LYS A 32 9.16 -16.65 -20.31
C LYS A 32 10.13 -17.51 -21.14
N GLU A 33 11.41 -17.14 -21.26
CA GLU A 33 12.44 -17.93 -21.93
C GLU A 33 12.75 -19.24 -21.17
N ASN A 34 12.32 -19.37 -19.91
CA ASN A 34 12.44 -20.60 -19.09
C ASN A 34 11.36 -21.67 -19.38
N MET A 35 10.61 -21.56 -20.48
CA MET A 35 9.52 -22.49 -20.85
C MET A 35 9.95 -23.97 -20.91
N GLU A 36 11.24 -24.26 -21.11
CA GLU A 36 11.75 -25.63 -21.10
C GLU A 36 11.83 -26.23 -19.68
N LEU A 37 12.07 -25.41 -18.64
CA LEU A 37 12.20 -25.89 -17.27
C LEU A 37 10.84 -26.22 -16.63
N ASP A 38 9.79 -25.50 -17.03
CA ASP A 38 8.42 -25.74 -16.55
C ASP A 38 7.86 -27.09 -17.07
N SER A 39 8.23 -27.47 -18.30
CA SER A 39 7.89 -28.77 -18.87
C SER A 39 8.78 -29.91 -18.37
N ALA A 40 10.08 -29.67 -18.14
CA ALA A 40 11.03 -30.71 -17.74
C ALA A 40 10.98 -31.01 -16.23
N MET A 41 10.77 -29.99 -15.38
CA MET A 41 10.73 -30.11 -13.92
C MET A 41 9.70 -29.15 -13.29
N PRO A 42 8.40 -29.44 -13.43
CA PRO A 42 7.31 -28.55 -12.98
C PRO A 42 7.32 -28.30 -11.46
N GLN A 43 7.81 -29.25 -10.67
CA GLN A 43 7.91 -29.10 -9.21
C GLN A 43 9.03 -28.12 -8.81
N LEU A 44 10.16 -28.16 -9.52
CA LEU A 44 11.30 -27.28 -9.25
C LEU A 44 11.00 -25.84 -9.69
N TYR A 45 10.32 -25.67 -10.83
CA TYR A 45 9.88 -24.36 -11.30
C TYR A 45 8.91 -23.70 -10.31
N LYS A 46 7.92 -24.45 -9.80
CA LYS A 46 7.01 -23.96 -8.75
C LYS A 46 7.77 -23.55 -7.49
N LEU A 47 8.70 -24.36 -7.02
CA LEU A 47 9.51 -24.04 -5.85
C LEU A 47 10.36 -22.77 -6.09
N PHE A 48 11.00 -22.65 -7.25
CA PHE A 48 11.83 -21.49 -7.58
C PHE A 48 10.98 -20.21 -7.71
N SER A 49 9.79 -20.31 -8.31
CA SER A 49 8.83 -19.20 -8.36
C SER A 49 8.33 -18.78 -6.97
N LEU A 50 8.13 -19.74 -6.06
CA LEU A 50 7.74 -19.46 -4.68
C LEU A 50 8.87 -18.77 -3.91
N VAL A 51 10.10 -19.26 -4.05
CA VAL A 51 11.28 -18.65 -3.41
C VAL A 51 11.58 -17.26 -4.00
N ALA A 52 11.36 -17.04 -5.29
CA ALA A 52 11.53 -15.74 -5.93
C ALA A 52 10.44 -14.72 -5.54
N THR A 53 9.22 -15.18 -5.22
CA THR A 53 8.10 -14.32 -4.79
C THR A 53 8.12 -14.03 -3.29
N ILE A 54 8.66 -14.94 -2.48
CA ILE A 54 9.01 -14.66 -1.07
C ILE A 54 10.30 -13.84 -1.10
N GLY A 55 10.18 -12.52 -1.21
CA GLY A 55 11.32 -11.62 -1.33
C GLY A 55 12.41 -11.88 -0.28
N ALA A 56 13.65 -12.03 -0.72
CA ALA A 56 14.82 -12.30 0.14
C ALA A 56 15.18 -11.15 1.11
N THR A 57 14.40 -10.06 1.14
CA THR A 57 14.70 -8.86 1.92
C THR A 57 13.48 -8.39 2.72
N SER A 58 13.69 -8.05 3.99
CA SER A 58 12.66 -7.49 4.86
C SER A 58 12.22 -6.08 4.47
N ALA A 59 13.01 -5.39 3.63
CA ALA A 59 12.78 -3.99 3.26
C ALA A 59 11.40 -3.72 2.63
N GLY A 60 10.88 -4.63 1.80
CA GLY A 60 9.53 -4.50 1.21
C GLY A 60 8.42 -4.61 2.27
N VAL A 61 8.64 -5.48 3.25
CA VAL A 61 7.74 -5.73 4.37
C VAL A 61 7.79 -4.56 5.36
N GLU A 62 8.97 -4.04 5.68
CA GLU A 62 9.17 -2.86 6.54
C GLU A 62 8.52 -1.60 5.95
N ARG A 63 8.62 -1.39 4.64
CA ARG A 63 7.96 -0.26 3.96
C ARG A 63 6.43 -0.36 4.05
N SER A 64 5.90 -1.58 3.96
CA SER A 64 4.46 -1.86 4.11
C SER A 64 3.99 -1.67 5.56
N PHE A 65 4.73 -2.19 6.54
CA PHE A 65 4.45 -1.98 7.96
C PHE A 65 4.58 -0.51 8.38
N SER A 66 5.55 0.23 7.86
CA SER A 66 5.67 1.68 8.09
C SER A 66 4.44 2.43 7.58
N CYS A 67 3.91 2.04 6.40
CA CYS A 67 2.68 2.62 5.88
C CYS A 67 1.47 2.29 6.77
N LEU A 68 1.36 1.05 7.28
CA LEU A 68 0.31 0.62 8.20
C LEU A 68 0.38 1.32 9.56
N GLU A 69 1.56 1.46 10.14
CA GLU A 69 1.75 2.19 11.39
C GLU A 69 1.44 3.68 11.23
N ARG A 70 1.76 4.27 10.07
CA ARG A 70 1.38 5.65 9.75
C ARG A 70 -0.13 5.80 9.59
N LEU A 71 -0.80 4.81 8.97
CA LEU A 71 -2.25 4.75 8.81
C LEU A 71 -2.98 4.68 10.17
N LYS A 72 -2.45 3.85 11.07
CA LYS A 72 -2.93 3.69 12.46
C LYS A 72 -2.69 4.95 13.29
N SER A 73 -1.52 5.56 13.17
CA SER A 73 -1.14 6.77 13.94
C SER A 73 -1.89 8.02 13.46
N TYR A 74 -2.08 8.19 12.15
CA TYR A 74 -2.79 9.33 11.56
C TYR A 74 -4.24 9.44 12.05
N THR A 75 -4.91 8.31 12.28
CA THR A 75 -6.29 8.27 12.74
C THR A 75 -6.47 8.42 14.25
N ARG A 76 -5.36 8.53 15.03
CA ARG A 76 -5.34 8.84 16.47
C ARG A 76 -6.35 8.08 17.35
N ASN A 77 -6.77 6.89 16.91
CA ASN A 77 -7.81 6.11 17.56
C ASN A 77 -7.26 4.74 18.01
N THR A 78 -7.70 4.28 19.17
CA THR A 78 -7.60 2.86 19.51
C THR A 78 -8.47 2.09 18.52
N MET A 79 -7.83 1.31 17.64
CA MET A 79 -8.49 0.61 16.53
C MET A 79 -8.23 -0.89 16.60
N GLY A 80 -9.30 -1.68 16.47
CA GLY A 80 -9.20 -3.14 16.37
C GLY A 80 -8.61 -3.59 15.04
N GLN A 81 -8.03 -4.80 15.01
CA GLN A 81 -7.32 -5.31 13.82
C GLN A 81 -8.18 -5.41 12.57
N GLY A 82 -9.46 -5.78 12.70
CA GLY A 82 -10.37 -5.85 11.55
C GLY A 82 -10.48 -4.53 10.81
N ARG A 83 -10.65 -3.41 11.53
CA ARG A 83 -10.75 -2.08 10.93
C ARG A 83 -9.42 -1.61 10.33
N LEU A 84 -8.29 -1.95 10.96
CA LEU A 84 -6.96 -1.67 10.40
C LEU A 84 -6.73 -2.38 9.07
N SER A 85 -7.10 -3.66 9.01
CA SER A 85 -6.97 -4.47 7.80
C SER A 85 -7.84 -3.94 6.66
N SER A 86 -9.11 -3.60 6.92
CA SER A 86 -9.97 -2.97 5.91
C SER A 86 -9.41 -1.64 5.40
N LEU A 87 -8.86 -0.82 6.30
CA LEU A 87 -8.26 0.46 5.93
C LEU A 87 -6.96 0.28 5.12
N ALA A 88 -6.18 -0.75 5.45
CA ALA A 88 -4.99 -1.13 4.67
C ALA A 88 -5.36 -1.51 3.23
N LEU A 89 -6.41 -2.30 3.05
CA LEU A 89 -6.91 -2.66 1.73
C LEU A 89 -7.31 -1.43 0.92
N LEU A 90 -8.01 -0.47 1.53
CA LEU A 90 -8.36 0.80 0.88
C LEU A 90 -7.14 1.64 0.49
N ALA A 91 -6.08 1.61 1.32
CA ALA A 91 -4.83 2.33 1.05
C ALA A 91 -4.02 1.70 -0.10
N ILE A 92 -3.99 0.37 -0.18
CA ILE A 92 -3.36 -0.38 -1.27
C ILE A 92 -4.13 -0.14 -2.58
N GLU A 93 -5.46 -0.30 -2.54
CA GLU A 93 -6.34 -0.19 -3.70
C GLU A 93 -6.84 1.24 -3.95
N ARG A 94 -6.01 2.26 -3.66
CA ARG A 94 -6.44 3.67 -3.77
C ARG A 94 -6.91 4.06 -5.18
N THR A 95 -6.38 3.39 -6.21
CA THR A 95 -6.73 3.63 -7.62
C THR A 95 -8.17 3.19 -7.90
N LEU A 96 -8.54 2.01 -7.40
CA LEU A 96 -9.92 1.52 -7.46
C LEU A 96 -10.85 2.44 -6.67
N VAL A 97 -10.48 2.82 -5.44
CA VAL A 97 -11.30 3.74 -4.61
C VAL A 97 -11.55 5.06 -5.34
N LYS A 98 -10.52 5.65 -5.96
CA LYS A 98 -10.66 6.87 -6.77
C LYS A 98 -11.51 6.69 -8.02
N SER A 99 -11.57 5.48 -8.58
CA SER A 99 -12.46 5.18 -9.70
C SER A 99 -13.92 5.05 -9.23
N LEU A 100 -14.14 4.48 -8.05
CA LEU A 100 -15.47 4.34 -7.43
C LEU A 100 -16.04 5.70 -7.01
N GLU A 101 -15.21 6.59 -6.49
CA GLU A 101 -15.57 7.97 -6.13
C GLU A 101 -16.19 8.75 -7.29
N LYS A 102 -15.83 8.45 -8.54
CA LYS A 102 -16.40 9.10 -9.73
C LYS A 102 -17.85 8.70 -10.00
N THR A 103 -18.34 7.65 -9.36
CA THR A 103 -19.69 7.13 -9.56
C THR A 103 -20.60 7.68 -8.47
N PRO A 104 -21.61 8.51 -8.79
CA PRO A 104 -22.44 9.16 -7.77
C PRO A 104 -23.18 8.15 -6.86
N SER A 105 -23.65 7.04 -7.44
CA SER A 105 -24.44 6.02 -6.73
C SER A 105 -23.67 5.21 -5.69
N TRP A 106 -22.33 5.31 -5.66
CA TRP A 106 -21.52 4.62 -4.66
C TRP A 106 -21.71 5.23 -3.27
N TYR A 107 -21.75 6.56 -3.17
CA TYR A 107 -21.93 7.26 -1.90
C TYR A 107 -23.29 6.98 -1.27
N ASP A 108 -24.35 6.94 -2.08
CA ASP A 108 -25.71 6.66 -1.61
C ASP A 108 -25.80 5.26 -0.99
N ARG A 109 -25.22 4.25 -1.67
CA ARG A 109 -25.18 2.87 -1.19
C ARG A 109 -24.38 2.71 0.10
N VAL A 110 -23.23 3.39 0.19
CA VAL A 110 -22.42 3.38 1.41
C VAL A 110 -23.21 4.03 2.54
N THR A 111 -23.86 5.17 2.28
CA THR A 111 -24.65 5.90 3.27
C THR A 111 -25.79 5.04 3.80
N GLU A 112 -26.55 4.39 2.92
CA GLU A 112 -27.64 3.47 3.28
C GLU A 112 -27.13 2.32 4.17
N HIS A 113 -26.04 1.67 3.79
CA HIS A 113 -25.42 0.61 4.60
C HIS A 113 -24.96 1.11 5.99
N PHE A 114 -24.52 2.36 6.10
CA PHE A 114 -24.13 2.97 7.38
C PHE A 114 -25.34 3.47 8.20
N LEU A 115 -26.52 3.60 7.59
CA LEU A 115 -27.78 3.90 8.29
C LEU A 115 -28.43 2.64 8.86
N GLU A 116 -28.26 1.49 8.20
CA GLU A 116 -28.74 0.18 8.70
C GLU A 116 -28.09 -0.27 10.02
N LYS A 117 -26.87 0.22 10.33
CA LYS A 117 -26.17 -0.15 11.55
C LYS A 117 -26.67 0.66 12.75
N GLU A 118 -27.08 -0.02 13.81
CA GLU A 118 -27.37 0.60 15.10
C GLU A 118 -26.16 1.42 15.58
N ARG A 119 -26.37 2.73 15.75
CA ARG A 119 -25.35 3.64 16.24
C ARG A 119 -25.50 3.78 17.75
N ARG A 120 -24.38 3.88 18.46
CA ARG A 120 -24.34 4.20 19.89
C ARG A 120 -24.82 5.62 20.23
N ALA A 121 -25.07 6.47 19.23
CA ALA A 121 -25.47 7.86 19.41
C ALA A 121 -26.68 8.18 18.53
N GLU A 122 -27.72 8.74 19.13
CA GLU A 122 -28.89 9.27 18.43
C GLU A 122 -28.61 10.70 17.97
N PHE A 123 -28.77 10.95 16.68
CA PHE A 123 -28.64 12.29 16.11
C PHE A 123 -30.02 12.88 15.87
N THR A 124 -30.48 13.73 16.78
CA THR A 124 -31.66 14.57 16.57
C THR A 124 -31.28 15.80 15.75
N TYR A 125 -31.79 15.91 14.53
CA TYR A 125 -31.71 17.14 13.75
C TYR A 125 -32.95 17.99 14.02
N LYS A 126 -32.75 19.28 14.31
CA LYS A 126 -33.81 20.30 14.42
C LYS A 126 -34.12 20.90 13.06
#